data_AF-M3IFQ9-F1
#
_entry.id   AF-M3IFQ9-F1
#
_cell.length_a   1.000
_cell.length_b   1.000
_cell.length_c   1.000
_cell.angle_alpha   90.00
_cell.angle_beta   90.00
_cell.angle_gamma   90.00
#
_symmetry.space_group_name_H-M   'P 1'
#
loop_
_entity.id
_entity.type
_entity.pdbx_description
1 polymer ?
#
loop_
_entity_poly.entity_id
_entity_poly.type
_entity_poly.pdbx_seq_one_letter_code
_entity_poly.pdbx_strand_id
1 'polypeptide(L)' 'MKIAVITFPGSNCDSDIYRVLKDQYNAEVDRIWHRDGLDKKSNL' A
#
# COMPACT_ATOMS: atom_id res chain seq x y z
N MET A 1 -15.33 -0.12 0.05
CA MET A 1 -14.36 0.51 -0.87
C MET A 1 -13.00 -0.06 -0.52
N LYS A 2 -12.23 -0.54 -1.51
CA LYS A 2 -10.90 -1.10 -1.26
C LYS A 2 -9.84 -0.04 -1.50
N ILE A 3 -8.93 0.13 -0.55
CA ILE A 3 -7.89 1.16 -0.59
C ILE A 3 -6.53 0.50 -0.42
N ALA A 4 -5.53 0.96 -1.17
CA ALA A 4 -4.16 0.51 -1.02
C ALA A 4 -3.22 1.72 -0.86
N VAL A 5 -2.32 1.63 0.12
CA VAL A 5 -1.22 2.58 0.30
C VAL A 5 0.05 1.94 -0.25
N ILE A 6 0.49 2.42 -1.40
CA ILE A 6 1.71 1.92 -2.06
C ILE A 6 2.91 2.64 -1.46
N THR A 7 3.88 1.87 -0.98
CA THR A 7 5.11 2.38 -0.38
C THR A 7 6.28 2.25 -1.36
N PHE A 8 6.98 3.35 -1.60
CA PHE A 8 8.22 3.41 -2.39
C PHE A 8 9.44 3.57 -1.48
N PRO A 9 10.67 3.32 -1.97
CA PRO A 9 11.87 3.55 -1.18
C PRO A 9 11.97 5.03 -0.81
N GLY A 10 12.13 5.32 0.48
CA GLY A 10 12.20 6.69 0.99
C GLY A 10 10.85 7.37 1.18
N SER A 11 9.72 6.68 0.97
CA SER A 11 8.42 7.18 1.42
C SER A 11 8.42 7.38 2.94
N ASN A 12 7.88 8.51 3.38
CA ASN A 12 7.91 8.96 4.76
C ASN A 12 6.51 9.00 5.40
N CYS A 13 5.49 9.39 4.64
CA CYS A 13 4.13 9.58 5.16
C CYS A 13 3.17 8.40 4.86
N ASP A 14 3.64 7.32 4.21
CA ASP A 14 2.79 6.16 3.89
C ASP A 14 2.16 5.51 5.14
N SER A 15 2.88 5.48 6.25
CA SER A 15 2.42 4.87 7.51
C SER A 15 1.38 5.76 8.19
N ASP A 16 1.54 7.08 8.11
CA ASP A 16 0.55 8.04 8.61
C ASP A 16 -0.76 7.94 7.82
N ILE A 17 -0.67 7.87 6.49
CA ILE A 17 -1.84 7.71 5.62
C ILE A 17 -2.54 6.38 5.89
N TYR A 18 -1.80 5.27 6.00
CA TYR A 18 -2.37 3.97 6.37
C TYR A 18 -3.14 4.06 7.70
N ARG A 19 -2.54 4.70 8.71
CA ARG A 19 -3.13 4.81 10.03
C ARG A 19 -4.36 5.71 10.05
N VAL A 20 -4.36 6.83 9.35
CA VAL A 20 -5.54 7.70 9.23
C VAL A 20 -6.69 6.94 8.59
N LEU A 21 -6.44 6.26 7.46
CA LEU A 21 -7.46 5.48 6.76
C LEU A 21 -8.02 4.34 7.62
N LYS A 22 -7.15 3.63 8.33
CA LYS A 22 -7.56 2.50 9.18
C LYS A 22 -8.24 2.94 10.47
N ASP A 23 -7.65 3.86 11.22
CA ASP A 23 -8.07 4.16 12.59
C ASP A 23 -9.14 5.26 12.64
N GLN A 24 -9.03 6.29 11.79
CA GLN A 24 -9.97 7.43 11.82
C GLN A 24 -11.17 7.21 10.91
N TYR A 25 -10.95 6.57 9.76
CA TYR A 25 -12.01 6.31 8.78
C TYR A 25 -12.52 4.87 8.81
N ASN A 26 -11.95 4.01 9.67
CA ASN A 26 -12.34 2.60 9.82
C ASN A 26 -12.40 1.86 8.48
N ALA A 27 -11.53 2.24 7.54
CA ALA A 27 -11.55 1.76 6.17
C ALA A 27 -10.74 0.46 6.01
N GLU A 28 -11.19 -0.39 5.09
CA GLU A 28 -10.41 -1.54 4.63
C GLU A 28 -9.26 -1.04 3.73
N VAL A 29 -8.06 -1.02 4.31
CA VAL A 29 -6.84 -0.51 3.65
C VAL A 29 -5.70 -1.51 3.77
N ASP A 30 -5.05 -1.77 2.63
CA ASP A 30 -3.84 -2.59 2.52
C ASP A 30 -2.61 -1.71 2.34
N ARG A 31 -1.47 -2.14 2.90
CA ARG A 31 -0.17 -1.51 2.64
C ARG A 31 0.62 -2.42 1.71
N ILE A 32 1.05 -1.89 0.57
CA ILE A 32 1.67 -2.67 -0.51
C ILE A 32 3.04 -2.11 -0.81
N TRP A 33 4.05 -2.98 -0.91
CA TRP A 33 5.38 -2.55 -1.35
C TRP A 33 5.40 -2.43 -2.88
N HIS A 34 5.99 -1.35 -3.41
CA HIS A 34 5.97 -1.07 -4.87
C HIS A 34 6.56 -2.18 -5.76
N ARG A 35 7.30 -3.15 -5.20
CA ARG A 35 7.84 -4.30 -5.95
C ARG A 35 6.99 -5.56 -5.85
N ASP A 36 6.00 -5.60 -4.97
CA ASP A 36 5.17 -6.78 -4.81
C ASP A 36 4.43 -7.08 -6.13
N GLY A 37 4.54 -8.33 -6.59
CA GLY A 37 3.91 -8.77 -7.85
C GLY A 37 4.68 -8.46 -9.13
N LEU A 38 5.81 -7.74 -9.07
CA LEU A 38 6.67 -7.49 -10.23
C LEU A 38 7.45 -8.73 -10.69
N ASP A 39 7.62 -9.73 -9.82
CA ASP A 39 8.31 -10.99 -10.14
C ASP A 39 7.49 -11.89 -11.10
N LYS A 40 6.31 -11.45 -11.56
CA LYS A 40 5.50 -12.12 -12.58
C LYS A 40 5.87 -11.75 -14.03
N LYS A 41 7.17 -11.55 -14.31
CA LYS A 41 7.74 -11.59 -15.67
C LYS A 41 8.65 -12.81 -15.73
N SER A 42 8.31 -13.95 -16.33
CA SER A 42 7.89 -14.17 -17.72
C SER A 42 7.38 -15.61 -17.84
N ASN A 43 6.13 -15.78 -18.25
CA ASN A 43 5.64 -17.01 -18.89
C ASN A 43 4.70 -16.58 -20.04
N LEU A 44 5.14 -15.57 -20.79
CA LEU A 44 4.63 -15.16 -22.09
C LEU A 44 5.80 -15.23 -23.07
#